data_AF-A0A950NDQ4-F1
#
_entry.id   AF-A0A950NDQ4-F1
#
_cell.length_a   1.000
_cell.length_b   1.000
_cell.length_c   1.000
_cell.angle_alpha   90.00
_cell.angle_beta   90.00
_cell.angle_gamma   90.00
#
_symmetry.space_group_name_H-M   'P 1'
#
loop_
_entity.id
_entity.type
_entity.pdbx_description
1 polymer ?
#
loop_
_entity_poly.entity_id
_entity_poly.type
_entity_poly.pdbx_seq_one_letter_code
_entity_poly.pdbx_strand_id
1 'polypeptide(L)'
;LRAVSPTVAVMNNGAKKGGSAPTFHWLKETPGLKDVFQVHRNVTTGPGDNTAPELTANDGEKCEGEGIVLTLDPSGKTYTVGVPSKKTKKTYDVK
;
A
#
# COMPACT_ATOMS: atom_id res chain seq x y z
N LEU A 1 -1.72 -14.00 -7.38
CA LEU A 1 -2.56 -12.80 -7.14
C LEU A 1 -3.89 -12.83 -7.89
N ARG A 2 -3.91 -13.25 -9.16
CA ARG A 2 -5.15 -13.32 -9.97
C ARG A 2 -6.28 -14.14 -9.33
N ALA A 3 -5.98 -15.24 -8.63
CA ALA A 3 -6.98 -16.06 -7.95
C ALA A 3 -7.65 -15.37 -6.75
N VAL A 4 -6.95 -14.45 -6.07
CA VAL A 4 -7.50 -13.69 -4.93
C VAL A 4 -8.18 -12.41 -5.42
N SER A 5 -7.80 -11.91 -6.59
CA SER A 5 -8.39 -10.72 -7.24
C SER A 5 -8.56 -9.51 -6.30
N PRO A 6 -7.49 -9.09 -5.58
CA PRO A 6 -7.58 -8.04 -4.57
C PRO A 6 -7.98 -6.69 -5.18
N THR A 7 -8.77 -5.91 -4.44
CA THR A 7 -9.04 -4.49 -4.79
C THR A 7 -7.90 -3.58 -4.32
N VAL A 8 -7.28 -3.89 -3.19
CA VAL A 8 -6.17 -3.13 -2.58
C VAL A 8 -5.13 -4.10 -2.04
N ALA A 9 -3.85 -3.71 -2.08
CA ALA A 9 -2.76 -4.43 -1.42
C ALA A 9 -2.07 -3.52 -0.41
N VAL A 10 -1.74 -4.06 0.78
CA VAL A 10 -0.96 -3.36 1.81
C VAL A 10 0.32 -4.14 2.06
N MET A 11 1.47 -3.52 1.77
CA MET A 11 2.78 -4.11 2.00
C MET A 11 3.30 -3.69 3.37
N ASN A 12 3.33 -4.62 4.32
CA ASN A 12 3.97 -4.44 5.62
C ASN A 12 5.50 -4.63 5.51
N ASN A 13 6.12 -3.86 4.60
CA ASN A 13 7.54 -3.96 4.31
C ASN A 13 8.35 -2.96 5.14
N GLY A 14 9.62 -3.29 5.36
CA GLY A 14 10.63 -2.36 5.86
C GLY A 14 11.36 -1.68 4.70
N ALA A 15 12.20 -0.69 5.02
CA ALA A 15 12.94 0.08 4.02
C ALA A 15 13.89 -0.78 3.15
N LYS A 16 14.29 -1.98 3.62
CA LYS A 16 15.20 -2.90 2.90
C LYS A 16 14.65 -4.31 2.71
N LYS A 17 13.45 -4.64 3.21
CA LYS A 17 12.89 -6.01 3.21
C LYS A 17 11.39 -6.01 2.95
N GLY A 18 10.91 -6.95 2.13
CA GLY A 18 9.48 -7.21 1.94
C GLY A 18 8.79 -6.40 0.84
N GLY A 19 9.55 -5.61 0.05
CA GLY A 19 9.04 -4.81 -1.07
C GLY A 19 9.98 -4.89 -2.28
N SER A 20 10.36 -6.10 -2.70
CA SER A 20 11.28 -6.27 -3.82
C SER A 20 10.65 -5.81 -5.15
N ALA A 21 11.47 -5.35 -6.10
CA ALA A 21 11.00 -4.91 -7.40
C ALA A 21 10.11 -5.95 -8.11
N PRO A 22 10.47 -7.25 -8.19
CA PRO A 22 9.59 -8.26 -8.82
C PRO A 22 8.22 -8.36 -8.15
N THR A 23 8.15 -8.24 -6.82
CA THR A 23 6.88 -8.28 -6.08
C THR A 23 6.01 -7.09 -6.44
N PHE A 24 6.58 -5.88 -6.48
CA PHE A 24 5.84 -4.68 -6.81
C PHE A 24 5.36 -4.68 -8.27
N HIS A 25 6.17 -5.20 -9.18
CA HIS A 25 5.78 -5.41 -10.58
C HIS A 25 4.58 -6.37 -10.71
N TRP A 26 4.60 -7.51 -10.02
CA TRP A 26 3.46 -8.43 -10.02
C TRP A 26 2.18 -7.82 -9.43
N LEU A 27 2.31 -6.96 -8.41
CA LEU A 27 1.17 -6.21 -7.88
C LEU A 27 0.60 -5.26 -8.94
N LYS A 28 1.44 -4.43 -9.58
CA LYS A 28 1.01 -3.51 -10.65
C LYS A 28 0.33 -4.22 -11.82
N GLU A 29 0.78 -5.43 -12.16
CA GLU A 29 0.22 -6.23 -13.25
C GLU A 29 -1.04 -7.03 -12.85
N THR A 30 -1.46 -6.96 -11.59
CA THR A 30 -2.65 -7.67 -11.10
C THR A 30 -3.92 -6.98 -11.61
N PRO A 31 -4.75 -7.65 -12.45
CA PRO A 31 -5.98 -7.06 -12.95
C PRO A 31 -6.94 -6.69 -11.81
N GLY A 32 -7.52 -5.49 -11.88
CA GLY A 32 -8.51 -5.01 -10.91
C GLY A 32 -7.95 -4.51 -9.58
N LEU A 33 -6.63 -4.58 -9.38
CA LEU A 33 -5.97 -3.92 -8.25
C LEU A 33 -5.98 -2.40 -8.48
N LYS A 34 -6.57 -1.66 -7.53
CA LYS A 34 -6.67 -0.20 -7.61
C LYS A 34 -5.44 0.50 -7.06
N ASP A 35 -4.96 0.05 -5.90
CA ASP A 35 -3.90 0.72 -5.15
C ASP A 35 -3.03 -0.26 -4.37
N VAL A 36 -1.75 0.08 -4.24
CA VAL A 36 -0.77 -0.57 -3.36
C VAL A 36 -0.34 0.44 -2.31
N PHE A 37 -0.43 0.08 -1.04
CA PHE A 37 0.10 0.88 0.06
C PHE A 37 1.38 0.26 0.61
N GLN A 38 2.28 1.09 1.11
CA GLN A 38 3.55 0.66 1.69
C GLN A 38 3.74 1.23 3.09
N VAL A 39 4.15 0.38 4.04
CA VAL A 39 4.59 0.90 5.34
C VAL A 39 5.89 1.69 5.16
N HIS A 40 6.85 1.16 4.39
CA HIS A 40 8.09 1.87 4.06
C HIS A 40 8.31 1.95 2.56
N ARG A 41 8.88 3.06 2.10
CA ARG A 41 9.55 3.10 0.80
C ARG A 41 10.73 2.14 0.85
N ASN A 42 10.87 1.28 -0.14
CA ASN A 42 12.07 0.48 -0.30
C ASN A 42 13.19 1.36 -0.88
N VAL A 43 14.26 1.55 -0.11
CA VAL A 43 15.39 2.41 -0.47
C VAL A 43 16.42 1.69 -1.37
N THR A 44 16.28 0.37 -1.55
CA THR A 44 17.17 -0.42 -2.41
C THR A 44 16.64 -0.62 -3.82
N THR A 45 15.43 -0.11 -4.13
CA THR A 45 14.79 -0.24 -5.44
C THR A 45 14.49 1.13 -6.06
N GLY A 46 14.17 1.13 -7.36
CA GLY A 46 13.91 2.36 -8.10
C GLY A 46 12.59 3.04 -7.69
N PRO A 47 12.37 4.31 -8.09
CA PRO A 47 11.10 5.00 -7.89
C PRO A 47 9.90 4.23 -8.48
N GLY A 48 10.08 3.57 -9.63
CA GLY A 48 9.04 2.76 -10.28
C GLY A 48 8.72 1.43 -9.59
N ASP A 49 9.53 1.02 -8.59
CA ASP A 49 9.38 -0.21 -7.81
C ASP A 49 8.73 0.03 -6.45
N ASN A 50 8.14 1.21 -6.28
CA ASN A 50 7.45 1.63 -5.08
C ASN A 50 6.14 2.31 -5.48
N THR A 51 5.21 2.35 -4.54
CA THR A 51 3.98 3.12 -4.65
C THR A 51 4.26 4.61 -4.57
N ALA A 52 3.24 5.41 -4.87
CA ALA A 52 3.32 6.86 -4.79
C ALA A 52 3.63 7.31 -3.35
N PRO A 53 4.38 8.41 -3.14
CA PRO A 53 4.78 8.86 -1.81
C PRO A 53 3.61 9.09 -0.83
N GLU A 54 2.46 9.51 -1.34
CA GLU A 54 1.24 9.72 -0.56
C GLU A 54 0.58 8.42 -0.07
N LEU A 55 0.94 7.27 -0.67
CA LEU A 55 0.49 5.92 -0.26
C LEU A 55 1.56 5.18 0.54
N THR A 56 2.65 5.85 0.92
CA THR A 56 3.75 5.31 1.72
C THR A 56 3.80 5.99 3.08
N ALA A 57 3.76 5.22 4.17
CA ALA A 57 3.74 5.80 5.52
C ALA A 57 5.09 6.40 5.94
N ASN A 58 6.20 5.72 5.62
CA ASN A 58 7.56 6.11 5.98
C ASN A 58 8.46 6.18 4.73
N ASP A 59 9.07 7.34 4.45
CA ASP A 59 9.81 7.57 3.18
C ASP A 59 11.27 7.07 3.19
N GLY A 60 11.84 6.83 4.38
CA GLY A 60 13.26 6.57 4.56
C GLY A 60 13.56 5.37 5.45
N GLU A 61 14.85 5.09 5.61
CA GLU A 61 15.32 3.99 6.46
C GLU A 61 15.16 4.28 7.96
N LYS A 62 15.31 5.54 8.36
CA LYS A 62 14.94 5.98 9.70
C LYS A 62 13.40 5.96 9.80
N CYS A 63 12.89 4.97 10.51
CA CYS A 63 11.46 4.78 10.71
C CYS A 63 10.94 5.79 11.75
N GLU A 64 9.87 6.50 11.41
CA GLU A 64 9.19 7.43 12.32
C GLU A 64 7.98 6.77 13.01
N GLY A 65 7.75 5.47 12.74
CA GLY A 65 6.68 4.69 13.36
C GLY A 65 5.29 4.92 12.75
N GLU A 66 5.24 5.48 11.55
CA GLU A 66 3.97 5.83 10.89
C GLU A 66 3.26 4.58 10.33
N GLY A 67 1.94 4.58 10.43
CA GLY A 67 1.10 3.44 10.10
C GLY A 67 0.21 3.62 8.87
N ILE A 68 -0.36 2.50 8.44
CA ILE A 68 -1.50 2.46 7.51
C ILE A 68 -2.72 2.02 8.30
N VAL A 69 -3.82 2.73 8.17
CA VAL A 69 -5.06 2.47 8.90
C VAL A 69 -6.14 2.06 7.93
N LEU A 70 -6.84 0.96 8.22
CA LEU A 70 -8.05 0.56 7.54
C LEU A 70 -9.24 0.78 8.46
N THR A 71 -10.29 1.42 7.93
CA THR A 71 -11.56 1.61 8.63
C THR A 71 -12.69 1.07 7.76
N LEU A 72 -13.53 0.20 8.31
CA LEU A 72 -14.72 -0.28 7.65
C LEU A 72 -15.89 0.65 7.98
N ASP A 73 -16.68 1.02 6.97
CA ASP A 73 -17.95 1.70 7.21
C ASP A 73 -18.92 0.77 7.96
N PRO A 74 -19.68 1.25 8.96
CA PRO A 74 -20.61 0.41 9.73
C PRO A 74 -21.64 -0.35 8.88
N SER A 75 -21.99 0.15 7.68
CA SER A 75 -22.87 -0.57 6.76
C SER A 75 -22.23 -1.78 6.08
N GLY A 76 -20.90 -1.93 6.18
CA GLY A 76 -20.12 -2.99 5.53
C GLY A 76 -19.98 -2.82 4.02
N LYS A 77 -20.46 -1.71 3.43
CA LYS A 77 -20.46 -1.51 1.98
C LYS A 77 -19.15 -0.95 1.44
N THR A 78 -18.44 -0.18 2.26
CA THR A 78 -17.19 0.47 1.86
C THR A 78 -16.15 0.38 2.97
N TYR A 79 -14.88 0.36 2.60
CA TYR A 79 -13.76 0.52 3.54
C TYR A 79 -12.82 1.61 3.04
N THR A 80 -12.18 2.29 3.98
CA THR A 80 -11.19 3.33 3.71
C THR A 80 -9.82 2.86 4.17
N VAL A 81 -8.82 2.97 3.30
CA VAL A 81 -7.41 2.80 3.63
C VAL A 81 -6.76 4.18 3.65
N GLY A 82 -6.09 4.50 4.75
CA GLY A 82 -5.47 5.81 4.97
C GLY A 82 -4.02 5.73 5.43
N VAL A 83 -3.27 6.78 5.10
CA VAL A 83 -1.91 7.02 5.57
C VAL A 83 -1.94 8.33 6.36
N PRO A 84 -2.12 8.28 7.71
CA PRO A 84 -2.31 9.48 8.52
C PRO A 84 -1.19 10.51 8.38
N SER A 85 0.08 10.05 8.34
CA SER A 85 1.25 10.91 8.15
C SER A 85 1.24 11.72 6.86
N LYS A 86 0.53 11.22 5.83
CA LYS A 86 0.37 11.85 4.52
C LYS A 86 -0.97 12.56 4.32
N LYS A 87 -1.88 12.46 5.31
CA LYS A 87 -3.28 12.91 5.19
C LYS A 87 -4.05 12.26 4.03
N THR A 88 -3.57 11.11 3.55
CA THR A 88 -4.19 10.36 2.45
C THR A 88 -5.32 9.51 2.99
N LYS A 89 -6.45 9.51 2.29
CA LYS A 89 -7.57 8.61 2.52
C LYS A 89 -8.12 8.18 1.17
N LYS A 90 -8.25 6.87 0.96
CA LYS A 90 -8.89 6.30 -0.23
C LYS A 90 -9.97 5.32 0.19
N THR A 91 -11.15 5.48 -0.38
CA THR A 91 -12.33 4.66 -0.08
C THR A 91 -12.62 3.72 -1.24
N TYR A 92 -13.01 2.50 -0.91
CA TYR A 92 -13.28 1.42 -1.85
C TYR A 92 -14.55 0.69 -1.46
N ASP A 93 -15.27 0.17 -2.45
CA ASP A 93 -16.40 -0.72 -2.23
C ASP A 93 -15.91 -2.11 -1.78
N VAL A 94 -16.65 -2.71 -0.84
CA VAL A 94 -16.54 -4.13 -0.50
C VAL A 94 -17.15 -4.94 -1.65
N LYS A 95 -16.45 -5.98 -2.08
CA LYS A 95 -16.91 -6.92 -3.11
C LYS A 95 -17.60 -8.13 -2.49
#